data_AF-A0A2A5WTH5-F1
#
_entry.id   AF-A0A2A5WTH5-F1
#
_cell.length_a   1.000
_cell.length_b   1.000
_cell.length_c   1.000
_cell.angle_alpha   90.00
_cell.angle_beta   90.00
_cell.angle_gamma   90.00
#
_symmetry.space_group_name_H-M   'P 1'
#
loop_
_entity.id
_entity.type
_entity.pdbx_description
1 polymer ?
#
loop_
_entity_poly.entity_id
_entity_poly.type
_entity_poly.pdbx_seq_one_letter_code
_entity_poly.pdbx_strand_id
1 'polypeptide(L)'
;MPVTLDHVRDIIDRIPDTCRQNLLLLVVPGLNWQDADIRQLQEWQQEGYLLAGHGWTHEARHIEGLYHRLHSLFISRTAAEHLSLSHDEIIDLIMRNHAWFPQHDLLPPDYYVPPAWALGSVTQDDLRSTPYQYIELTSEIRRISTGQRRVLPLAGFEADQALRKWSLTASNVTNRLISSPLRPLRIAIHPYDFTLLLSQMLGELLERVEETVHYHTLFDG
;
A
#
# COMPACT_ATOMS: atom_id res chain seq x y z
N MET A 1 1.47 -10.29 2.71
CA MET A 1 1.80 -11.61 2.10
C MET A 1 1.72 -12.68 3.18
N PRO A 2 1.45 -13.97 2.86
CA PRO A 2 1.30 -15.01 3.89
C PRO A 2 2.61 -15.22 4.67
N VAL A 3 3.76 -15.24 3.98
CA VAL A 3 5.09 -15.40 4.62
C VAL A 3 5.46 -14.28 5.60
N THR A 4 4.78 -13.13 5.55
CA THR A 4 5.06 -11.97 6.40
C THR A 4 3.96 -11.72 7.42
N LEU A 5 2.99 -12.61 7.57
CA LEU A 5 1.79 -12.36 8.38
C LEU A 5 2.11 -12.17 9.86
N ASP A 6 3.05 -12.95 10.40
CA ASP A 6 3.53 -12.81 11.78
C ASP A 6 4.18 -11.44 12.03
N HIS A 7 4.97 -10.96 11.07
CA HIS A 7 5.54 -9.61 11.15
C HIS A 7 4.48 -8.51 11.08
N VAL A 8 3.42 -8.71 10.29
CA VAL A 8 2.29 -7.77 10.24
C VAL A 8 1.58 -7.74 11.59
N ARG A 9 1.37 -8.90 12.23
CA ARG A 9 0.81 -8.98 13.59
C ARG A 9 1.68 -8.24 14.60
N ASP A 10 2.99 -8.50 14.59
CA ASP A 10 3.94 -7.80 15.46
C ASP A 10 3.91 -6.28 15.26
N ILE A 11 3.71 -5.81 14.03
CA ILE A 11 3.57 -4.38 13.73
C ILE A 11 2.29 -3.84 14.34
N ILE A 12 1.14 -4.49 14.10
CA ILE A 12 -0.15 -4.08 14.65
C ILE A 12 -0.10 -3.96 16.18
N ASP A 13 0.54 -4.92 16.85
CA ASP A 13 0.70 -4.93 18.30
C ASP A 13 1.62 -3.81 18.81
N ARG A 14 2.60 -3.37 18.00
CA ARG A 14 3.57 -2.33 18.37
C ARG A 14 3.10 -0.92 18.09
N ILE A 15 2.28 -0.69 17.07
CA ILE A 15 1.84 0.66 16.74
C ILE A 15 0.88 1.21 17.80
N PRO A 16 0.86 2.54 18.04
CA PRO A 16 -0.08 3.14 18.98
C PRO A 16 -1.55 2.85 18.63
N ASP A 17 -2.42 2.74 19.63
CA ASP A 17 -3.85 2.48 19.46
C ASP A 17 -4.50 3.45 18.45
N THR A 18 -4.14 4.74 18.52
CA THR A 18 -4.59 5.79 17.59
C THR A 18 -4.30 5.46 16.12
N CYS A 19 -3.18 4.78 15.85
CA CYS A 19 -2.78 4.37 14.50
C CYS A 19 -3.55 3.13 14.01
N ARG A 20 -4.01 2.25 14.91
CA ARG A 20 -4.68 1.00 14.52
C ARG A 20 -6.06 1.21 13.91
N GLN A 21 -6.78 2.25 14.36
CA GLN A 21 -8.19 2.50 14.00
C GLN A 21 -8.44 2.67 12.49
N ASN A 22 -7.42 3.10 11.73
CA ASN A 22 -7.54 3.40 10.29
C ASN A 22 -6.45 2.70 9.47
N LEU A 23 -5.98 1.55 9.96
CA LEU A 23 -4.94 0.78 9.29
C LEU A 23 -5.51 0.05 8.06
N LEU A 24 -4.86 0.25 6.92
CA LEU A 24 -5.16 -0.44 5.67
C LEU A 24 -4.11 -1.53 5.43
N LEU A 25 -4.54 -2.80 5.38
CA LEU A 25 -3.69 -3.96 5.17
C LEU A 25 -3.68 -4.34 3.68
N LEU A 26 -2.48 -4.30 3.09
CA LEU A 26 -2.26 -4.56 1.67
C LEU A 26 -2.06 -6.06 1.44
N VAL A 27 -3.03 -6.70 0.77
CA VAL A 27 -3.07 -8.15 0.55
C VAL A 27 -2.61 -8.48 -0.87
N VAL A 28 -1.72 -9.47 -0.98
CA VAL A 28 -1.15 -9.99 -2.24
C VAL A 28 -1.72 -11.42 -2.45
N PRO A 29 -2.77 -11.60 -3.25
CA PRO A 29 -3.54 -12.85 -3.31
C PRO A 29 -2.85 -14.05 -3.96
N GLY A 30 -2.04 -13.82 -5.00
CA GLY A 30 -1.47 -14.86 -5.86
C GLY A 30 -0.34 -15.69 -5.25
N LEU A 31 -0.23 -15.70 -3.92
CA LEU A 31 0.76 -16.44 -3.15
C LEU A 31 0.11 -17.67 -2.50
N ASN A 32 0.93 -18.54 -1.91
CA ASN A 32 0.46 -19.78 -1.29
C ASN A 32 -0.16 -19.55 0.11
N TRP A 33 -1.33 -18.91 0.16
CA TRP A 33 -2.09 -18.70 1.40
C TRP A 33 -2.59 -20.03 1.97
N GLN A 34 -2.27 -20.30 3.22
CA GLN A 34 -2.85 -21.43 3.96
C GLN A 34 -4.16 -21.01 4.60
N ASP A 35 -5.03 -21.98 4.93
CA ASP A 35 -6.31 -21.69 5.58
C ASP A 35 -6.16 -20.92 6.90
N ALA A 36 -5.06 -21.13 7.62
CA ALA A 36 -4.76 -20.37 8.84
C ALA A 36 -4.46 -18.89 8.55
N ASP A 37 -3.74 -18.61 7.46
CA ASP A 37 -3.43 -17.25 7.03
C ASP A 37 -4.70 -16.51 6.61
N ILE A 38 -5.60 -17.20 5.89
CA ILE A 38 -6.90 -16.67 5.49
C ILE A 38 -7.78 -16.38 6.70
N ARG A 39 -7.85 -17.29 7.67
CA ARG A 39 -8.60 -17.07 8.92
C ARG A 39 -8.11 -15.84 9.66
N GLN A 40 -6.80 -15.60 9.70
CA GLN A 40 -6.26 -14.39 10.32
C GLN A 40 -6.70 -13.11 9.60
N LEU A 41 -6.76 -13.12 8.26
CA LEU A 41 -7.29 -11.98 7.50
C LEU A 41 -8.77 -11.74 7.81
N GLN A 42 -9.56 -12.81 7.94
CA GLN A 42 -10.98 -12.74 8.30
C GLN A 42 -11.16 -12.16 9.71
N GLU A 43 -10.36 -12.61 10.67
CA GLU A 43 -10.35 -12.08 12.04
C GLU A 43 -10.02 -10.58 12.04
N TRP A 44 -8.96 -10.15 11.32
CA TRP A 44 -8.65 -8.73 11.21
C TRP A 44 -9.79 -7.93 10.55
N GLN A 45 -10.42 -8.47 9.51
CA GLN A 45 -11.57 -7.78 8.91
C GLN A 45 -12.76 -7.68 9.88
N GLN A 46 -13.01 -8.70 10.71
CA GLN A 46 -14.05 -8.67 11.76
C GLN A 46 -13.73 -7.70 12.89
N GLU A 47 -12.45 -7.50 13.21
CA GLU A 47 -11.97 -6.50 14.16
C GLU A 47 -12.02 -5.06 13.61
N GLY A 48 -12.35 -4.90 12.33
CA GLY A 48 -12.52 -3.60 11.68
C GLY A 48 -11.31 -3.10 10.89
N TYR A 49 -10.25 -3.90 10.74
CA TYR A 49 -9.14 -3.56 9.86
C TYR A 49 -9.60 -3.54 8.40
N LEU A 50 -9.16 -2.53 7.66
CA LEU A 50 -9.44 -2.42 6.24
C LEU A 50 -8.47 -3.30 5.44
N LEU A 51 -8.96 -4.02 4.45
CA LEU A 51 -8.13 -4.74 3.49
C LEU A 51 -8.10 -3.98 2.15
N ALA A 52 -6.97 -4.05 1.45
CA ALA A 52 -6.81 -3.57 0.08
C ALA A 52 -6.13 -4.62 -0.79
N GLY A 53 -6.46 -4.62 -2.08
CA GLY A 53 -5.72 -5.41 -3.08
C GLY A 53 -4.35 -4.78 -3.38
N HIS A 54 -3.30 -5.59 -3.47
CA HIS A 54 -1.94 -5.12 -3.73
C HIS A 54 -1.13 -6.00 -4.70
N GLY A 55 -1.49 -6.01 -5.99
CA GLY A 55 -0.81 -6.87 -6.98
C GLY A 55 -1.20 -8.34 -6.85
N TRP A 56 -0.62 -9.24 -7.66
CA TRP A 56 -0.92 -10.68 -7.59
C TRP A 56 0.21 -11.46 -6.96
N THR A 57 1.43 -11.30 -7.43
CA THR A 57 2.62 -11.95 -6.86
C THR A 57 3.60 -10.96 -6.26
N HIS A 58 3.42 -9.66 -6.52
CA HIS A 58 4.30 -8.59 -6.05
C HIS A 58 5.75 -8.67 -6.60
N GLU A 59 6.04 -9.59 -7.52
CA GLU A 59 7.35 -9.73 -8.18
C GLU A 59 7.28 -9.29 -9.66
N ALA A 60 8.21 -8.46 -10.09
CA ALA A 60 8.39 -8.14 -11.51
C ALA A 60 9.07 -9.29 -12.25
N ARG A 61 8.47 -9.76 -13.36
CA ARG A 61 9.04 -10.85 -14.18
C ARG A 61 10.25 -10.41 -15.03
N HIS A 62 10.34 -9.11 -15.37
CA HIS A 62 11.44 -8.51 -16.13
C HIS A 62 11.70 -7.08 -15.65
N ILE A 63 12.98 -6.71 -15.52
CA ILE A 63 13.42 -5.41 -14.97
C ILE A 63 14.32 -4.70 -15.98
N GLU A 64 13.81 -3.73 -16.74
CA GLU A 64 14.65 -2.89 -17.62
C GLU A 64 14.16 -1.42 -17.68
N GLY A 65 15.07 -0.44 -17.50
CA GLY A 65 14.80 0.97 -17.78
C GLY A 65 15.43 2.01 -16.81
N LEU A 66 15.65 3.23 -17.30
CA LEU A 66 16.14 4.38 -16.51
C LEU A 66 15.10 4.90 -15.51
N TYR A 67 13.81 4.87 -15.87
CA TYR A 67 12.69 5.21 -14.98
C TYR A 67 12.68 4.28 -13.75
N HIS A 68 12.94 2.99 -13.95
CA HIS A 68 13.05 2.00 -12.87
C HIS A 68 14.25 2.25 -11.96
N ARG A 69 15.41 2.71 -12.48
CA ARG A 69 16.56 3.06 -11.62
C ARG A 69 16.22 4.17 -10.64
N LEU A 70 15.50 5.20 -11.08
CA LEU A 70 15.01 6.27 -10.20
C LEU A 70 13.96 5.71 -9.22
N HIS A 71 12.99 4.94 -9.69
CA HIS A 71 11.95 4.36 -8.82
C HIS A 71 12.52 3.40 -7.75
N SER A 72 13.51 2.55 -8.10
CA SER A 72 14.15 1.57 -7.22
C SER A 72 14.96 2.17 -6.05
N LEU A 73 15.29 3.46 -6.16
CA LEU A 73 15.93 4.26 -5.12
C LEU A 73 14.92 4.82 -4.10
N PHE A 74 13.64 4.89 -4.46
CA PHE A 74 12.56 5.43 -3.63
C PHE A 74 11.54 4.36 -3.19
N ILE A 75 11.38 3.27 -3.94
CA ILE A 75 10.38 2.23 -3.76
C ILE A 75 11.01 0.86 -4.11
N SER A 76 10.61 -0.22 -3.40
CA SER A 76 11.23 -1.55 -3.42
C SER A 76 11.67 -2.06 -4.80
N ARG A 77 12.86 -2.70 -4.87
CA ARG A 77 13.54 -3.14 -6.11
C ARG A 77 12.77 -4.21 -6.91
N THR A 78 11.88 -4.95 -6.26
CA THR A 78 11.19 -6.12 -6.82
C THR A 78 9.69 -5.91 -7.01
N ALA A 79 9.13 -4.83 -6.45
CA ALA A 79 7.69 -4.58 -6.34
C ALA A 79 7.07 -3.92 -7.59
N ALA A 80 7.64 -4.13 -8.78
CA ALA A 80 7.24 -3.43 -10.00
C ALA A 80 6.41 -4.33 -10.95
N GLU A 81 5.56 -5.20 -10.41
CA GLU A 81 4.76 -6.19 -11.18
C GLU A 81 4.04 -5.51 -12.36
N HIS A 82 3.32 -4.41 -12.11
CA HIS A 82 2.61 -3.66 -13.15
C HIS A 82 3.52 -3.05 -14.23
N LEU A 83 4.75 -2.66 -13.90
CA LEU A 83 5.66 -2.07 -14.89
C LEU A 83 6.21 -3.11 -15.89
N SER A 84 6.07 -4.40 -15.56
CA SER A 84 6.51 -5.51 -16.41
C SER A 84 5.39 -6.17 -17.22
N LEU A 85 4.15 -5.71 -17.04
CA LEU A 85 2.96 -6.28 -17.68
C LEU A 85 2.43 -5.36 -18.78
N SER A 86 1.78 -5.94 -19.79
CA SER A 86 0.98 -5.21 -20.76
C SER A 86 -0.29 -4.65 -20.13
N HIS A 87 -0.96 -3.73 -20.83
CA HIS A 87 -2.21 -3.13 -20.39
C HIS A 87 -3.26 -4.18 -19.99
N ASP A 88 -3.55 -5.13 -20.88
CA ASP A 88 -4.60 -6.14 -20.65
C ASP A 88 -4.24 -7.09 -19.52
N GLU A 89 -2.96 -7.45 -19.39
CA GLU A 89 -2.47 -8.27 -18.27
C GLU A 89 -2.64 -7.58 -16.92
N ILE A 90 -2.47 -6.25 -16.86
CA ILE A 90 -2.71 -5.48 -15.63
C ILE A 90 -4.19 -5.48 -15.28
N ILE A 91 -5.08 -5.27 -16.26
CA ILE A 91 -6.53 -5.28 -16.02
C ILE A 91 -6.97 -6.66 -15.52
N ASP A 92 -6.56 -7.74 -16.19
CA ASP A 92 -6.85 -9.11 -15.76
C ASP A 92 -6.30 -9.41 -14.36
N LEU A 93 -5.13 -8.87 -14.02
CA LEU A 93 -4.56 -8.97 -12.69
C LEU A 93 -5.44 -8.31 -11.64
N ILE A 94 -5.86 -7.05 -11.87
CA ILE A 94 -6.71 -6.30 -10.95
C ILE A 94 -8.05 -7.04 -10.73
N MET A 95 -8.65 -7.55 -11.81
CA MET A 95 -9.90 -8.32 -11.74
C MET A 95 -9.75 -9.59 -10.89
N ARG A 96 -8.71 -10.38 -11.13
CA ARG A 96 -8.43 -11.60 -10.35
C ARG A 96 -8.12 -11.29 -8.89
N ASN A 97 -7.33 -10.24 -8.63
CA ASN A 97 -7.03 -9.80 -7.27
C ASN A 97 -8.32 -9.54 -6.48
N HIS A 98 -9.22 -8.73 -7.03
CA HIS A 98 -10.48 -8.43 -6.36
C HIS A 98 -11.36 -9.68 -6.17
N ALA A 99 -11.45 -10.54 -7.19
CA ALA A 99 -12.26 -11.75 -7.13
C ALA A 99 -11.79 -12.77 -6.09
N TRP A 100 -10.52 -12.71 -5.67
CA TRP A 100 -9.96 -13.64 -4.68
C TRP A 100 -10.56 -13.44 -3.28
N PHE A 101 -10.84 -12.20 -2.86
CA PHE A 101 -11.38 -11.94 -1.52
C PHE A 101 -12.70 -12.70 -1.23
N PRO A 102 -13.76 -12.58 -2.05
CA PRO A 102 -15.00 -13.31 -1.81
C PRO A 102 -14.88 -14.82 -2.02
N GLN A 103 -13.87 -15.31 -2.74
CA GLN A 103 -13.59 -16.76 -2.83
C GLN A 103 -13.08 -17.34 -1.50
N HIS A 104 -12.61 -16.48 -0.60
CA HIS A 104 -12.07 -16.82 0.71
C HIS A 104 -12.92 -16.23 1.86
N ASP A 105 -14.21 -15.98 1.61
CA ASP A 105 -15.16 -15.43 2.59
C ASP A 105 -14.72 -14.09 3.22
N LEU A 106 -13.90 -13.31 2.50
CA LEU A 106 -13.55 -11.93 2.86
C LEU A 106 -14.48 -10.97 2.13
N LEU A 107 -14.85 -9.87 2.79
CA LEU A 107 -15.52 -8.75 2.13
C LEU A 107 -14.59 -8.20 1.03
N PRO A 108 -15.12 -7.98 -0.19
CA PRO A 108 -14.33 -7.38 -1.26
C PRO A 108 -13.84 -5.97 -0.88
N PRO A 109 -12.56 -5.66 -1.11
CA PRO A 109 -11.99 -4.37 -0.75
C PRO A 109 -12.37 -3.26 -1.74
N ASP A 110 -12.64 -2.06 -1.21
CA ASP A 110 -12.89 -0.87 -2.03
C ASP A 110 -11.61 -0.27 -2.65
N TYR A 111 -10.45 -0.57 -2.06
CA TYR A 111 -9.17 0.02 -2.42
C TYR A 111 -8.26 -0.98 -3.14
N TYR A 112 -7.66 -0.50 -4.24
CA TYR A 112 -6.51 -1.12 -4.86
C TYR A 112 -5.27 -0.24 -4.69
N VAL A 113 -4.15 -0.84 -4.32
CA VAL A 113 -2.84 -0.19 -4.28
C VAL A 113 -1.95 -0.95 -5.26
N PRO A 114 -1.60 -0.42 -6.45
CA PRO A 114 -0.67 -1.12 -7.31
C PRO A 114 0.69 -1.32 -6.59
N PRO A 115 1.38 -2.45 -6.80
CA PRO A 115 2.76 -2.63 -6.36
C PRO A 115 3.63 -1.45 -6.77
N ALA A 116 4.51 -1.04 -5.86
CA ALA A 116 5.32 0.16 -5.98
C ALA A 116 4.52 1.46 -6.23
N TRP A 117 3.22 1.49 -5.93
CA TRP A 117 2.32 2.59 -6.25
C TRP A 117 2.32 2.99 -7.74
N ALA A 118 2.70 2.06 -8.61
CA ALA A 118 2.93 2.30 -10.03
C ALA A 118 1.87 1.60 -10.87
N LEU A 119 1.05 2.38 -11.57
CA LEU A 119 -0.11 1.85 -12.28
C LEU A 119 0.24 1.12 -13.59
N GLY A 120 1.43 1.38 -14.15
CA GLY A 120 1.83 0.91 -15.47
C GLY A 120 1.15 1.69 -16.58
N SER A 121 0.76 1.01 -17.66
CA SER A 121 0.11 1.60 -18.84
C SER A 121 -1.39 1.85 -18.67
N VAL A 122 -1.99 1.40 -17.57
CA VAL A 122 -3.41 1.53 -17.29
C VAL A 122 -3.80 2.99 -17.02
N THR A 123 -4.87 3.44 -17.67
CA THR A 123 -5.40 4.79 -17.54
C THR A 123 -6.57 4.87 -16.55
N GLN A 124 -7.04 6.09 -16.28
CA GLN A 124 -8.22 6.30 -15.44
C GLN A 124 -9.49 5.68 -16.04
N ASP A 125 -9.64 5.71 -17.36
CA ASP A 125 -10.84 5.19 -18.02
C ASP A 125 -10.87 3.66 -17.96
N ASP A 126 -9.71 3.02 -18.11
CA ASP A 126 -9.58 1.56 -17.98
C ASP A 126 -9.96 1.11 -16.57
N LEU A 127 -9.54 1.84 -15.53
CA LEU A 127 -9.89 1.53 -14.13
C LEU A 127 -11.39 1.52 -13.88
N ARG A 128 -12.20 2.28 -14.63
CA ARG A 128 -13.67 2.26 -14.48
C ARG A 128 -14.29 0.91 -14.84
N SER A 129 -13.57 0.08 -15.59
CA SER A 129 -13.98 -1.30 -15.89
C SER A 129 -13.62 -2.31 -14.79
N THR A 130 -12.87 -1.87 -13.77
CA THR A 130 -12.43 -2.71 -12.64
C THR A 130 -13.37 -2.55 -11.44
N PRO A 131 -13.46 -3.53 -10.54
CA PRO A 131 -14.44 -3.54 -9.45
C PRO A 131 -14.09 -2.63 -8.27
N TYR A 132 -12.88 -2.05 -8.25
CA TYR A 132 -12.44 -1.18 -7.16
C TYR A 132 -13.11 0.19 -7.22
N GLN A 133 -13.33 0.80 -6.06
CA GLN A 133 -13.85 2.16 -5.94
C GLN A 133 -12.74 3.20 -5.93
N TYR A 134 -11.59 2.85 -5.34
CA TYR A 134 -10.47 3.76 -5.15
C TYR A 134 -9.15 3.12 -5.56
N ILE A 135 -8.24 3.98 -6.02
CA ILE A 135 -6.86 3.59 -6.26
C ILE A 135 -5.88 4.51 -5.55
N GLU A 136 -4.90 3.92 -4.87
CA GLU A 136 -3.86 4.66 -4.16
C GLU A 136 -2.54 4.65 -4.93
N LEU A 137 -2.03 5.83 -5.25
CA LEU A 137 -0.78 6.06 -5.96
C LEU A 137 0.21 6.84 -5.07
N THR A 138 1.45 7.02 -5.54
CA THR A 138 2.54 7.55 -4.72
C THR A 138 2.22 8.91 -4.11
N SER A 139 1.55 9.79 -4.86
CA SER A 139 1.25 11.16 -4.43
C SER A 139 -0.23 11.44 -4.18
N GLU A 140 -1.12 10.48 -4.42
CA GLU A 140 -2.55 10.72 -4.38
C GLU A 140 -3.39 9.46 -4.21
N ILE A 141 -4.64 9.64 -3.77
CA ILE A 141 -5.70 8.65 -3.88
C ILE A 141 -6.73 9.16 -4.88
N ARG A 142 -7.23 8.30 -5.76
CA ARG A 142 -8.26 8.64 -6.75
C ARG A 142 -9.53 7.83 -6.54
N ARG A 143 -10.68 8.50 -6.66
CA ARG A 143 -11.99 7.85 -6.81
C ARG A 143 -12.14 7.44 -8.27
N ILE A 144 -12.32 6.14 -8.53
CA ILE A 144 -12.30 5.57 -9.89
C ILE A 144 -13.46 6.08 -10.74
N SER A 145 -14.67 6.10 -10.18
CA SER A 145 -15.89 6.49 -10.90
C SER A 145 -15.83 7.91 -11.46
N THR A 146 -15.39 8.88 -10.65
CA THR A 146 -15.39 10.30 -11.00
C THR A 146 -14.03 10.80 -11.52
N GLY A 147 -12.94 10.10 -11.21
CA GLY A 147 -11.58 10.59 -11.43
C GLY A 147 -11.12 11.68 -10.45
N GLN A 148 -11.93 11.99 -9.42
CA GLN A 148 -11.56 12.93 -8.36
C GLN A 148 -10.31 12.45 -7.63
N ARG A 149 -9.40 13.37 -7.30
CA ARG A 149 -8.10 13.06 -6.70
C ARG A 149 -7.91 13.80 -5.39
N ARG A 150 -7.28 13.14 -4.43
CA ARG A 150 -6.77 13.73 -3.18
C ARG A 150 -5.26 13.60 -3.18
N VAL A 151 -4.55 14.72 -3.32
CA VAL A 151 -3.09 14.75 -3.31
C VAL A 151 -2.58 14.74 -1.86
N LEU A 152 -2.00 13.63 -1.46
CA LEU A 152 -1.61 13.34 -0.08
C LEU A 152 -0.12 12.97 -0.02
N PRO A 153 0.68 13.57 0.88
CA PRO A 153 2.07 13.16 1.07
C PRO A 153 2.15 11.71 1.56
N LEU A 154 3.27 11.04 1.25
CA LEU A 154 3.53 9.65 1.61
C LEU A 154 4.92 9.57 2.26
N ALA A 155 5.00 8.95 3.44
CA ALA A 155 6.24 8.57 4.09
C ALA A 155 6.43 7.05 4.05
N GLY A 156 7.63 6.60 3.70
CA GLY A 156 8.00 5.19 3.64
C GLY A 156 9.35 4.93 4.32
N PHE A 157 9.55 3.71 4.84
CA PHE A 157 10.66 3.41 5.76
C PHE A 157 11.52 2.21 5.34
N GLU A 158 11.28 1.62 4.17
CA GLU A 158 11.97 0.42 3.66
C GLU A 158 13.42 0.71 3.25
N ALA A 159 14.28 0.96 4.22
CA ALA A 159 15.69 1.31 4.05
C ALA A 159 16.61 0.12 4.37
N ASP A 160 16.77 -0.78 3.40
CA ASP A 160 17.70 -1.93 3.44
C ASP A 160 19.19 -1.54 3.31
N GLN A 161 19.47 -0.35 2.78
CA GLN A 161 20.82 0.14 2.46
C GLN A 161 21.01 1.61 2.82
N ALA A 162 22.25 2.01 3.11
CA ALA A 162 22.59 3.37 3.57
C ALA A 162 22.20 4.48 2.58
N LEU A 163 22.37 4.26 1.27
CA LEU A 163 21.97 5.25 0.25
C LEU A 163 20.44 5.43 0.23
N ARG A 164 19.69 4.32 0.32
CA ARG A 164 18.22 4.35 0.38
C ARG A 164 17.73 5.03 1.65
N LYS A 165 18.40 4.78 2.79
CA LYS A 165 18.15 5.50 4.04
C LYS A 165 18.21 7.02 3.83
N TRP A 166 19.30 7.54 3.26
CA TRP A 166 19.45 8.98 3.01
C TRP A 166 18.35 9.56 2.12
N SER A 167 18.04 8.88 1.02
CA SER A 167 16.97 9.27 0.09
C SER A 167 15.61 9.33 0.78
N LEU A 168 15.25 8.26 1.49
CA LEU A 168 13.99 8.16 2.21
C LEU A 168 13.90 9.16 3.36
N THR A 169 14.97 9.41 4.11
CA THR A 169 14.98 10.46 5.15
C THR A 169 14.64 11.83 4.56
N ALA A 170 15.31 12.23 3.46
CA ALA A 170 15.06 13.52 2.82
C ALA A 170 13.62 13.61 2.27
N SER A 171 13.14 12.53 1.65
CA SER A 171 11.75 12.43 1.16
C SER A 171 10.75 12.55 2.30
N ASN A 172 10.96 11.82 3.41
CA ASN A 172 10.05 11.81 4.56
C ASN A 172 10.02 13.17 5.25
N VAL A 173 11.17 13.86 5.39
CA VAL A 173 11.20 15.24 5.91
C VAL A 173 10.38 16.16 5.02
N THR A 174 10.55 16.08 3.70
CA THR A 174 9.80 16.91 2.75
C THR A 174 8.29 16.63 2.82
N ASN A 175 7.90 15.36 2.83
CA ASN A 175 6.49 14.94 2.92
C ASN A 175 5.83 15.37 4.23
N ARG A 176 6.57 15.37 5.35
CA ARG A 176 6.09 15.91 6.63
C ARG A 176 5.92 17.43 6.58
N LEU A 177 6.83 18.16 5.95
CA LEU A 177 6.74 19.63 5.84
C LEU A 177 5.53 20.08 5.01
N ILE A 178 5.11 19.30 4.02
CA ILE A 178 3.93 19.61 3.19
C ILE A 178 2.62 19.00 3.71
N SER A 179 2.69 18.18 4.77
CA SER A 179 1.50 17.64 5.42
C SER A 179 0.74 18.72 6.19
N SER A 180 -0.58 18.59 6.24
CA SER A 180 -1.47 19.51 6.96
C SER A 180 -2.80 18.81 7.28
N PRO A 181 -3.69 19.40 8.10
CA PRO A 181 -5.01 18.81 8.33
C PRO A 181 -5.83 18.54 7.05
N LEU A 182 -5.62 19.34 5.99
CA LEU A 182 -6.28 19.13 4.69
C LEU A 182 -5.56 18.10 3.80
N ARG A 183 -4.29 17.81 4.10
CA ARG A 183 -3.41 16.90 3.36
C ARG A 183 -2.69 15.98 4.37
N PRO A 184 -3.44 15.09 5.04
CA PRO A 184 -2.86 14.20 6.04
C PRO A 184 -1.74 13.35 5.41
N LEU A 185 -0.73 13.04 6.23
CA LEU A 185 0.39 12.20 5.83
C LEU A 185 -0.04 10.73 5.80
N ARG A 186 0.20 10.06 4.67
CA ARG A 186 0.12 8.60 4.58
C ARG A 186 1.44 8.00 5.07
N ILE A 187 1.35 6.96 5.88
CA ILE A 187 2.51 6.26 6.45
C ILE A 187 2.46 4.83 5.91
N ALA A 188 3.37 4.49 5.00
CA ALA A 188 3.54 3.14 4.50
C ALA A 188 4.53 2.37 5.37
N ILE A 189 4.07 1.24 5.92
CA ILE A 189 4.86 0.38 6.80
C ILE A 189 4.99 -0.99 6.14
N HIS A 190 6.23 -1.41 5.86
CA HIS A 190 6.54 -2.74 5.36
C HIS A 190 6.84 -3.69 6.53
N PRO A 191 6.66 -5.02 6.34
CA PRO A 191 6.83 -6.02 7.41
C PRO A 191 8.17 -5.95 8.17
N TYR A 192 9.23 -5.45 7.52
CA TYR A 192 10.57 -5.40 8.10
C TYR A 192 10.98 -4.00 8.58
N ASP A 193 10.17 -2.96 8.40
CA ASP A 193 10.60 -1.56 8.63
C ASP A 193 11.10 -1.30 10.07
N PHE A 194 10.54 -1.98 11.06
CA PHE A 194 11.00 -1.90 12.46
C PHE A 194 12.37 -2.55 12.71
N THR A 195 12.91 -3.28 11.74
CA THR A 195 14.24 -3.90 11.79
C THR A 195 15.25 -3.21 10.87
N LEU A 196 14.80 -2.27 10.04
CA LEU A 196 15.61 -1.58 9.03
C LEU A 196 16.20 -0.25 9.54
N LEU A 197 16.99 0.40 8.69
CA LEU A 197 17.81 1.57 9.05
C LEU A 197 17.01 2.83 9.45
N LEU A 198 15.70 2.83 9.21
CA LEU A 198 14.78 3.92 9.55
C LEU A 198 13.76 3.56 10.64
N SER A 199 13.93 2.43 11.34
CA SER A 199 13.02 1.98 12.39
C SER A 199 12.79 3.02 13.49
N GLN A 200 13.85 3.71 13.93
CA GLN A 200 13.74 4.79 14.92
C GLN A 200 12.88 5.96 14.40
N MET A 201 13.08 6.37 13.15
CA MET A 201 12.31 7.46 12.53
C MET A 201 10.84 7.08 12.38
N LEU A 202 10.54 5.82 12.05
CA LEU A 202 9.19 5.30 12.02
C LEU A 202 8.54 5.35 13.40
N GLY A 203 9.22 4.84 14.44
CA GLY A 203 8.73 4.87 15.82
C GLY A 203 8.41 6.29 16.29
N GLU A 204 9.37 7.22 16.13
CA GLU A 204 9.19 8.62 16.49
C GLU A 204 8.05 9.32 15.71
N LEU A 205 7.77 8.89 14.47
CA LEU A 205 6.65 9.42 13.71
C LEU A 205 5.32 8.89 14.25
N LEU A 206 5.22 7.58 14.48
CA LEU A 206 4.00 6.94 14.96
C LEU A 206 3.60 7.44 16.35
N GLU A 207 4.55 7.64 17.25
CA GLU A 207 4.31 8.21 18.60
C GLU A 207 3.73 9.64 18.56
N ARG A 208 3.92 10.37 17.46
CA ARG A 208 3.40 11.74 17.27
C ARG A 208 2.04 11.78 16.58
N VAL A 209 1.47 10.63 16.23
CA VAL A 209 0.15 10.57 15.59
C VAL A 209 -0.91 10.78 16.65
N GLU A 210 -1.53 11.97 16.63
CA GLU A 210 -2.63 12.33 17.53
C GLU A 210 -4.01 11.94 16.97
N GLU A 211 -4.14 11.91 15.65
CA GLU A 211 -5.39 11.60 14.94
C GLU A 211 -5.10 10.85 13.63
N THR A 212 -6.01 9.98 13.22
CA THR A 212 -5.99 9.31 11.93
C THR A 212 -7.26 9.60 11.14
N VAL A 213 -7.13 9.65 9.81
CA VAL A 213 -8.26 9.89 8.90
C VAL A 213 -8.69 8.57 8.29
N HIS A 214 -9.98 8.25 8.39
CA HIS A 214 -10.53 7.05 7.80
C HIS A 214 -10.56 7.15 6.26
N TYR A 215 -10.14 6.10 5.57
CA TYR A 215 -9.98 6.10 4.11
C TYR A 215 -11.28 6.51 3.38
N HIS A 216 -12.42 6.01 3.83
CA HIS A 216 -13.72 6.30 3.20
C HIS A 216 -14.18 7.75 3.35
N THR A 217 -13.64 8.52 4.31
CA THR A 217 -14.02 9.92 4.52
C THR A 217 -13.16 10.92 3.74
N LEU A 218 -12.10 10.45 3.08
CA LEU A 218 -11.14 11.30 2.35
C LEU A 218 -11.79 12.16 1.25
N PHE A 219 -12.96 11.78 0.77
CA PHE A 219 -13.68 12.43 -0.31
C PHE A 219 -15.00 13.09 0.13
N ASP A 220 -15.32 13.10 1.44
CA ASP A 220 -16.59 13.60 1.98
C ASP A 220 -16.62 15.13 2.18
N GLY A 221 -15.83 15.87 1.40
CA GLY A 221 -15.66 17.33 1.50
C GLY A 221 -16.26 18.10 0.33
#